data_AF-A0AAD7NWD0-F1
#
_entry.id   AF-A0AAD7NWD0-F1
#
_cell.length_a   1.000
_cell.length_b   1.000
_cell.length_c   1.000
_cell.angle_alpha   90.00
_cell.angle_beta   90.00
_cell.angle_gamma   90.00
#
_symmetry.space_group_name_H-M   'P 1'
#
loop_
_entity.id
_entity.type
_entity.pdbx_description
1 polymer ?
#
loop_
_entity_poly.entity_id
_entity_poly.type
_entity_poly.pdbx_seq_one_letter_code
_entity_poly.pdbx_strand_id
1 'polypeptide(L)'
;MSSLANECLIIALASAGNALGLNLLQISKTTLAGVLAFCKDVLALPLYAILSALALAAVFLGLTAWSSLILFYQDSTESLARRWIDHTWTALHTTRLAGTSPLALFLATSLPALLSYARIHQARRAVVARQSEISKQLAAEQTVIREQDPPKQLAQEVQAIHASLKCTLCALPFQRPYTIAPCGHTFDLACLQRFFHRAPPTPLDTRLARVDLTAREKRCPLLACRAAVPAPPARAWAVQAVAAAVDPDPCCDEDSAPAHPWEGIFEVDLRRRR
;
A
#
# COMPACT_ATOMS: atom_id res chain seq x y z
N MET A 1 -132.56 -24.40 -2.79
CA MET A 1 -132.07 -24.56 -1.41
C MET A 1 -131.21 -25.82 -1.36
N SER A 2 -129.92 -25.71 -1.70
CA SER A 2 -128.94 -26.81 -1.61
C SER A 2 -127.51 -26.30 -1.90
N SER A 3 -127.19 -25.10 -1.41
CA SER A 3 -125.85 -24.50 -1.48
C SER A 3 -125.22 -24.35 -0.08
N LEU A 4 -125.57 -25.26 0.84
CA LEU A 4 -125.15 -25.19 2.25
C LEU A 4 -124.63 -26.54 2.79
N ALA A 5 -124.46 -27.56 1.94
CA ALA A 5 -123.99 -28.88 2.37
C ALA A 5 -122.55 -29.21 1.94
N ASN A 6 -121.92 -28.45 1.04
CA ASN A 6 -120.54 -28.73 0.59
C ASN A 6 -119.46 -27.83 1.22
N GLU A 7 -119.82 -26.82 2.02
CA GLU A 7 -118.82 -25.97 2.71
C GLU A 7 -118.42 -26.46 4.11
N CYS A 8 -119.09 -27.48 4.67
CA CYS A 8 -118.73 -28.01 5.99
C CYS A 8 -117.62 -29.08 5.98
N LEU A 9 -117.27 -29.68 4.83
CA LEU A 9 -116.24 -30.72 4.79
C LEU A 9 -114.80 -30.17 4.57
N ILE A 10 -114.66 -28.98 3.97
CA ILE A 10 -113.34 -28.37 3.72
C ILE A 10 -112.77 -27.67 4.97
N ILE A 11 -113.62 -27.21 5.89
CA ILE A 11 -113.18 -26.50 7.11
C ILE A 11 -112.66 -27.48 8.19
N ALA A 12 -113.08 -28.75 8.19
CA ALA A 12 -112.64 -29.71 9.19
C ALA A 12 -111.23 -30.32 8.95
N LEU A 13 -110.70 -30.25 7.72
CA LEU A 13 -109.36 -30.78 7.41
C LEU A 13 -108.24 -29.72 7.40
N ALA A 14 -108.58 -28.43 7.50
CA ALA A 14 -107.59 -27.34 7.55
C ALA A 14 -107.13 -26.96 8.98
N SER A 15 -107.79 -27.45 10.04
CA SER A 15 -107.47 -27.06 11.43
C SER A 15 -106.53 -28.01 12.19
N ALA A 16 -106.19 -29.18 11.63
CA ALA A 16 -105.25 -30.12 12.28
C ALA A 16 -103.78 -29.96 11.80
N GLY A 17 -103.51 -29.17 10.77
CA GLY A 17 -102.17 -29.03 10.16
C GLY A 17 -101.26 -27.93 10.74
N ASN A 18 -101.76 -27.02 11.57
CA ASN A 18 -101.00 -25.84 12.00
C ASN A 18 -100.49 -25.85 13.45
N ALA A 19 -100.77 -26.88 14.25
CA ALA A 19 -100.33 -26.93 15.65
C ALA A 19 -99.03 -27.72 15.88
N LEU A 20 -98.56 -28.53 14.91
CA LEU A 20 -97.35 -29.36 15.05
C LEU A 20 -96.16 -28.90 14.19
N GLY A 21 -96.36 -27.95 13.25
CA GLY A 21 -95.29 -27.47 12.35
C GLY A 21 -94.44 -26.32 12.88
N LEU A 22 -94.91 -25.57 13.89
CA LEU A 22 -94.20 -24.36 14.36
C LEU A 22 -93.24 -24.63 15.53
N ASN A 23 -93.44 -25.69 16.33
CA ASN A 23 -92.56 -25.98 17.48
C ASN A 23 -91.27 -26.74 17.11
N LEU A 24 -91.23 -27.51 16.02
CA LEU A 24 -90.00 -28.19 15.56
C LEU A 24 -89.03 -27.26 14.82
N LEU A 25 -89.52 -26.18 14.20
CA LEU A 25 -88.70 -25.17 13.52
C LEU A 25 -88.07 -24.13 14.48
N GLN A 26 -88.62 -23.97 15.68
CA GLN A 26 -88.10 -23.03 16.69
C GLN A 26 -87.03 -23.67 17.59
N ILE A 27 -87.11 -24.98 17.83
CA ILE A 27 -86.09 -25.74 18.56
C ILE A 27 -84.83 -25.94 17.69
N SER A 28 -84.96 -26.04 16.36
CA SER A 28 -83.80 -26.17 15.46
C SER A 28 -82.99 -24.87 15.31
N LYS A 29 -83.63 -23.70 15.31
CA LYS A 29 -82.91 -22.41 15.18
C LYS A 29 -82.11 -22.04 16.43
N THR A 30 -82.64 -22.32 17.61
CA THR A 30 -81.98 -21.97 18.89
C THR A 30 -80.84 -22.92 19.22
N THR A 31 -80.99 -24.22 18.94
CA THR A 31 -79.92 -25.21 19.11
C THR A 31 -78.83 -25.06 18.05
N LEU A 32 -79.15 -24.77 16.78
CA LEU A 32 -78.14 -24.50 15.74
C LEU A 32 -77.37 -23.21 16.01
N ALA A 33 -78.02 -22.15 16.50
CA ALA A 33 -77.34 -20.91 16.90
C ALA A 33 -76.40 -21.13 18.09
N GLY A 34 -76.80 -21.94 19.08
CA GLY A 34 -75.95 -22.33 20.21
C GLY A 34 -74.74 -23.18 19.80
N VAL A 35 -74.93 -24.16 18.91
CA VAL A 35 -73.83 -25.00 18.37
C VAL A 35 -72.90 -24.19 17.48
N LEU A 36 -73.40 -23.25 16.67
CA LEU A 36 -72.56 -22.36 15.87
C LEU A 36 -71.78 -21.37 16.74
N ALA A 37 -72.36 -20.82 17.82
CA ALA A 37 -71.65 -19.98 18.77
C ALA A 37 -70.56 -20.77 19.53
N PHE A 38 -70.89 -21.97 19.99
CA PHE A 38 -69.95 -22.87 20.66
C PHE A 38 -68.82 -23.31 19.72
N CYS A 39 -69.11 -23.64 18.46
CA CYS A 39 -68.08 -23.93 17.46
C CYS A 39 -67.22 -22.69 17.14
N LYS A 40 -67.78 -21.48 17.17
CA LYS A 40 -67.01 -20.24 16.95
C LYS A 40 -66.00 -20.01 18.07
N ASP A 41 -66.39 -20.26 19.32
CA ASP A 41 -65.51 -20.03 20.47
C ASP A 41 -64.51 -21.18 20.66
N VAL A 42 -64.91 -22.43 20.40
CA VAL A 42 -64.05 -23.62 20.57
C VAL A 42 -63.09 -23.83 19.39
N LEU A 43 -63.46 -23.48 18.14
CA LEU A 43 -62.52 -23.49 17.01
C LEU A 43 -61.67 -22.20 16.89
N ALA A 44 -62.09 -21.07 17.46
CA ALA A 44 -61.27 -19.85 17.41
C ALA A 44 -60.03 -19.91 18.29
N LEU A 45 -60.09 -20.62 19.42
CA LEU A 45 -58.95 -20.79 20.33
C LEU A 45 -57.71 -21.45 19.68
N PRO A 46 -57.82 -22.61 19.01
CA PRO A 46 -56.67 -23.21 18.34
C PRO A 46 -56.22 -22.40 17.12
N LEU A 47 -57.15 -21.77 16.40
CA LEU A 47 -56.83 -21.01 15.19
C LEU A 47 -56.11 -19.69 15.52
N TYR A 48 -56.48 -19.02 16.62
CA TYR A 48 -55.77 -17.85 17.14
C TYR A 48 -54.38 -18.21 17.68
N ALA A 49 -54.23 -19.35 18.36
CA ALA A 49 -52.93 -19.85 18.80
C ALA A 49 -52.00 -20.18 17.61
N ILE A 50 -52.54 -20.77 16.55
CA ILE A 50 -51.77 -21.05 15.32
C ILE A 50 -51.39 -19.75 14.61
N LEU A 51 -52.32 -18.80 14.45
CA LEU A 51 -52.03 -17.52 13.78
C LEU A 51 -51.02 -16.67 14.56
N SER A 52 -51.12 -16.64 15.89
CA SER A 52 -50.14 -15.93 16.73
C SER A 52 -48.76 -16.61 16.71
N ALA A 53 -48.69 -17.94 16.70
CA ALA A 53 -47.44 -18.67 16.52
C ALA A 53 -46.80 -18.39 15.15
N LEU A 54 -47.61 -18.36 14.07
CA LEU A 54 -47.14 -18.02 12.73
C LEU A 54 -46.65 -16.57 12.63
N ALA A 55 -47.35 -15.62 13.25
CA ALA A 55 -46.94 -14.23 13.30
C ALA A 55 -45.61 -14.04 14.04
N LEU A 56 -45.44 -14.70 15.19
CA LEU A 56 -44.17 -14.69 15.94
C LEU A 56 -43.03 -15.33 15.14
N ALA A 57 -43.30 -16.44 14.45
CA ALA A 57 -42.32 -17.08 13.57
C ALA A 57 -41.91 -16.16 12.41
N ALA A 58 -42.86 -15.44 11.79
CA ALA A 58 -42.58 -14.50 10.72
C ALA A 58 -41.73 -13.31 11.22
N VAL A 59 -42.04 -12.74 12.38
CA VAL A 59 -41.23 -11.67 12.99
C VAL A 59 -39.81 -12.16 13.30
N PHE A 60 -39.66 -13.38 13.82
CA PHE A 60 -38.36 -13.97 14.10
C PHE A 60 -37.53 -14.20 12.82
N LEU A 61 -38.16 -14.71 11.76
CA LEU A 61 -37.51 -14.88 10.45
C LEU A 61 -37.11 -13.52 9.85
N GLY A 62 -37.95 -12.50 9.99
CA GLY A 62 -37.64 -11.13 9.54
C GLY A 62 -36.45 -10.53 10.28
N LEU A 63 -36.40 -10.66 11.60
CA LEU A 63 -35.30 -10.14 12.42
C LEU A 63 -33.97 -10.87 12.14
N THR A 64 -34.00 -12.19 11.98
CA THR A 64 -32.81 -12.99 11.65
C THR A 64 -32.29 -12.69 10.24
N ALA A 65 -33.18 -12.54 9.25
CA ALA A 65 -32.82 -12.12 7.90
C ALA A 65 -32.23 -10.71 7.88
N TRP A 66 -32.84 -9.77 8.60
CA TRP A 66 -32.35 -8.40 8.70
C TRP A 66 -30.99 -8.31 9.41
N SER A 67 -30.80 -9.05 10.51
CA SER A 67 -29.49 -9.13 11.17
C SER A 67 -28.42 -9.74 10.27
N SER A 68 -28.78 -10.74 9.45
CA SER A 68 -27.87 -11.33 8.47
C SER A 68 -27.47 -10.33 7.39
N LEU A 69 -28.44 -9.54 6.91
CA LEU A 69 -28.20 -8.50 5.90
C LEU A 69 -27.27 -7.40 6.43
N ILE A 70 -27.46 -6.97 7.68
CA ILE A 70 -26.58 -5.98 8.34
C ILE A 70 -25.16 -6.51 8.46
N LEU A 71 -25.01 -7.77 8.90
CA LEU A 71 -23.70 -8.40 9.02
C LEU A 71 -23.02 -8.57 7.65
N PHE A 72 -23.79 -8.92 6.62
CA PHE A 72 -23.28 -9.09 5.25
C PHE A 72 -22.87 -7.74 4.62
N TYR A 73 -23.61 -6.67 4.89
CA TYR A 73 -23.30 -5.35 4.33
C TYR A 73 -22.06 -4.69 4.96
N GLN A 74 -21.76 -5.00 6.23
CA GLN A 74 -20.63 -4.39 6.96
C GLN A 74 -19.32 -5.19 6.87
N ASP A 75 -19.36 -6.42 6.36
CA ASP A 75 -18.21 -7.30 6.27
C ASP A 75 -18.21 -8.07 4.95
N SER A 76 -17.29 -7.73 4.04
CA SER A 76 -17.11 -8.41 2.75
C SER A 76 -16.49 -9.81 2.89
N THR A 77 -16.33 -10.32 4.11
CA THR A 77 -15.67 -11.59 4.37
C THR A 77 -16.71 -12.73 4.42
N GLU A 78 -16.81 -13.49 3.32
CA GLU A 78 -17.67 -14.69 3.18
C GLU A 78 -17.59 -15.67 4.37
N SER A 79 -16.47 -15.66 5.11
CA SER A 79 -16.20 -16.57 6.22
C SER A 79 -17.11 -16.37 7.44
N LEU A 80 -17.59 -15.14 7.70
CA LEU A 80 -18.47 -14.86 8.85
C LEU A 80 -19.91 -15.27 8.57
N ALA A 81 -20.39 -15.05 7.34
CA ALA A 81 -21.72 -15.48 6.92
C ALA A 81 -21.87 -17.01 7.01
N ARG A 82 -20.90 -17.79 6.50
CA ARG A 82 -20.94 -19.26 6.60
C ARG A 82 -20.96 -19.76 8.05
N ARG A 83 -20.09 -19.24 8.91
CA ARG A 83 -20.08 -19.64 10.33
C ARG A 83 -21.39 -19.31 11.04
N TRP A 84 -22.01 -18.18 10.73
CA TRP A 84 -23.30 -17.81 11.34
C TRP A 84 -24.42 -18.74 10.89
N ILE A 85 -24.46 -19.10 9.60
CA ILE A 85 -25.41 -20.08 9.05
C ILE A 85 -25.23 -21.45 9.73
N ASP A 86 -24.01 -21.95 9.83
CA ASP A 86 -23.74 -23.25 10.46
C ASP A 86 -24.13 -23.26 11.94
N HIS A 87 -23.88 -22.14 12.65
CA HIS A 87 -24.18 -22.02 14.08
C HIS A 87 -25.67 -21.86 14.36
N THR A 88 -26.40 -21.15 13.50
CA THR A 88 -27.87 -21.01 13.61
C THR A 88 -28.58 -22.31 13.22
N TRP A 89 -28.08 -23.02 12.21
CA TRP A 89 -28.60 -24.32 11.79
C TRP A 89 -28.46 -25.38 12.90
N THR A 90 -27.28 -25.49 13.51
CA THR A 90 -27.04 -26.41 14.63
C THR A 90 -27.83 -26.07 15.89
N ALA A 91 -27.98 -24.77 16.20
CA ALA A 91 -28.83 -24.33 17.32
C ALA A 91 -30.31 -24.65 17.09
N LEU A 92 -30.82 -24.45 15.87
CA LEU A 92 -32.21 -24.77 15.53
C LEU A 92 -32.53 -26.27 15.68
N HIS A 93 -31.59 -27.13 15.28
CA HIS A 93 -31.77 -28.58 15.36
C HIS A 93 -31.73 -29.12 16.79
N THR A 94 -30.84 -28.59 17.64
CA THR A 94 -30.67 -29.07 19.01
C THR A 94 -31.86 -28.72 19.91
N THR A 95 -32.52 -27.59 19.67
CA THR A 95 -33.63 -27.13 20.52
C THR A 95 -34.97 -27.75 20.20
N ARG A 96 -35.13 -28.29 18.99
CA ARG A 96 -36.32 -29.07 18.61
C ARG A 96 -36.52 -30.30 19.52
N LEU A 97 -35.47 -30.73 20.22
CA LEU A 97 -35.46 -31.90 21.10
C LEU A 97 -35.63 -31.56 22.59
N ALA A 98 -35.48 -30.30 23.02
CA ALA A 98 -35.27 -29.96 24.44
C ALA A 98 -36.41 -29.17 25.10
N GLY A 99 -37.45 -28.76 24.37
CA GLY A 99 -38.59 -28.01 24.95
C GLY A 99 -38.20 -26.63 25.53
N THR A 100 -37.07 -26.06 25.10
CA THR A 100 -36.57 -24.78 25.60
C THR A 100 -37.40 -23.61 25.09
N SER A 101 -37.50 -22.55 25.89
CA SER A 101 -38.26 -21.36 25.51
C SER A 101 -37.63 -20.64 24.31
N PRO A 102 -38.42 -20.00 23.42
CA PRO A 102 -37.92 -19.26 22.25
C PRO A 102 -36.92 -18.15 22.62
N LEU A 103 -37.06 -17.59 23.82
CA LEU A 103 -36.20 -16.53 24.33
C LEU A 103 -34.81 -17.06 24.69
N ALA A 104 -34.72 -18.26 25.27
CA ALA A 104 -33.43 -18.90 25.55
C ALA A 104 -32.66 -19.21 24.25
N LEU A 105 -33.40 -19.60 23.20
CA LEU A 105 -32.89 -19.83 21.85
C LEU A 105 -32.32 -18.56 21.21
N PHE A 106 -33.07 -17.47 21.30
CA PHE A 106 -32.64 -16.18 20.78
C PHE A 106 -31.39 -15.70 21.51
N LEU A 107 -31.35 -15.78 22.84
CA LEU A 107 -30.17 -15.38 23.61
C LEU A 107 -28.96 -16.27 23.32
N ALA A 108 -29.14 -17.58 23.20
CA ALA A 108 -28.04 -18.52 22.91
C ALA A 108 -27.40 -18.29 21.53
N THR A 109 -28.18 -17.84 20.54
CA THR A 109 -27.71 -17.63 19.16
C THR A 109 -27.23 -16.20 18.91
N SER A 110 -27.92 -15.20 19.46
CA SER A 110 -27.60 -13.78 19.20
C SER A 110 -26.49 -13.24 20.10
N LEU A 111 -26.42 -13.66 21.37
CA LEU A 111 -25.45 -13.10 22.33
C LEU A 111 -24.00 -13.34 21.91
N PRO A 112 -23.58 -14.55 21.45
CA PRO A 112 -22.23 -14.77 20.97
C PRO A 112 -21.90 -13.92 19.73
N ALA A 113 -22.88 -13.73 18.84
CA ALA A 113 -22.71 -12.89 17.64
C ALA A 113 -22.50 -11.41 18.02
N LEU A 114 -23.27 -10.90 18.99
CA LEU A 114 -23.11 -9.53 19.52
C LEU A 114 -21.75 -9.33 20.20
N LEU A 115 -21.30 -10.31 21.01
CA LEU A 115 -19.99 -10.26 21.65
C LEU A 115 -18.84 -10.33 20.63
N SER A 116 -18.98 -11.19 19.60
CA SER A 116 -18.03 -11.26 18.48
C SER A 116 -17.97 -9.94 17.72
N TYR A 117 -19.12 -9.36 17.41
CA TYR A 117 -19.24 -8.06 16.75
C TYR A 117 -18.55 -6.96 17.56
N ALA A 118 -18.79 -6.88 18.87
CA ALA A 118 -18.14 -5.91 19.75
C ALA A 118 -16.62 -6.06 19.76
N ARG A 119 -16.09 -7.30 19.79
CA ARG A 119 -14.64 -7.57 19.71
C ARG A 119 -14.04 -7.16 18.38
N ILE A 120 -14.68 -7.49 17.26
CA ILE A 120 -14.24 -7.10 15.91
C ILE A 120 -14.22 -5.57 15.79
N HIS A 121 -15.27 -4.91 16.29
CA HIS A 121 -15.37 -3.46 16.26
C HIS A 121 -14.28 -2.78 17.11
N GLN A 122 -13.98 -3.33 18.30
CA GLN A 122 -12.88 -2.87 19.14
C GLN A 122 -11.51 -3.08 18.46
N ALA A 123 -11.30 -4.24 17.83
CA ALA A 123 -10.08 -4.54 17.08
C ALA A 123 -9.90 -3.58 15.88
N ARG A 124 -10.96 -3.32 15.11
CA ARG A 124 -10.93 -2.35 14.00
C ARG A 124 -10.56 -0.94 14.49
N ARG A 125 -11.12 -0.47 15.60
CA ARG A 125 -10.74 0.82 16.21
C ARG A 125 -9.26 0.85 16.60
N ALA A 126 -8.73 -0.23 17.18
CA ALA A 126 -7.32 -0.32 17.53
C ALA A 126 -6.41 -0.30 16.31
N VAL A 127 -6.79 -0.95 15.21
CA VAL A 127 -6.05 -0.93 13.94
C VAL A 127 -6.02 0.49 13.36
N VAL A 128 -7.17 1.17 13.28
CA VAL A 128 -7.24 2.56 12.79
C VAL A 128 -6.41 3.51 13.65
N ALA A 129 -6.45 3.35 14.98
CA ALA A 129 -5.63 4.14 15.89
C ALA A 129 -4.13 3.93 15.61
N ARG A 130 -3.67 2.67 15.49
CA ARG A 130 -2.28 2.34 15.13
C ARG A 130 -1.88 2.91 13.77
N GLN A 131 -2.78 2.86 12.79
CA GLN A 131 -2.49 3.36 11.44
C GLN A 131 -2.28 4.88 11.43
N SER A 132 -3.05 5.62 12.25
CA SER A 132 -2.85 7.06 12.41
C SER A 132 -1.58 7.40 13.19
N GLU A 133 -1.13 6.53 14.10
CA GLU A 133 0.15 6.72 14.79
C GLU A 133 1.33 6.44 13.86
N ILE A 134 1.28 5.36 13.09
CA ILE A 134 2.30 5.03 12.09
C ILE A 134 2.41 6.13 11.03
N SER A 135 1.28 6.70 10.58
CA SER A 135 1.32 7.80 9.61
C SER A 135 1.93 9.08 10.20
N LYS A 136 1.70 9.37 11.48
CA LYS A 136 2.37 10.48 12.19
C LYS A 136 3.87 10.24 12.33
N GLN A 137 4.28 9.03 12.67
CA GLN A 137 5.70 8.66 12.78
C GLN A 137 6.40 8.79 11.42
N LEU A 138 5.79 8.29 10.35
CA LEU A 138 6.31 8.44 8.99
C LEU A 138 6.38 9.92 8.57
N ALA A 139 5.37 10.73 8.91
CA ALA A 139 5.41 12.16 8.62
C ALA A 139 6.53 12.87 9.41
N ALA A 140 6.73 12.53 10.68
CA ALA A 140 7.82 13.06 11.50
C ALA A 140 9.20 12.63 10.97
N GLU A 141 9.36 11.36 10.61
CA GLU A 141 10.60 10.83 10.02
C GLU A 141 10.90 11.49 8.66
N GLN A 142 9.88 11.70 7.82
CA GLN A 142 10.02 12.45 6.57
C GLN A 142 10.44 13.91 6.80
N THR A 143 9.99 14.57 7.88
CA THR A 143 10.46 15.92 8.21
C THR A 143 11.93 15.91 8.63
N VAL A 144 12.39 14.91 9.38
CA VAL A 144 13.81 14.76 9.75
C VAL A 144 14.66 14.50 8.51
N ILE A 145 14.23 13.62 7.60
CA ILE A 145 14.96 13.35 6.34
C ILE A 145 15.01 14.60 5.46
N ARG A 146 13.92 15.38 5.41
CA ARG A 146 13.86 16.62 4.62
C ARG A 146 14.72 17.75 5.22
N GLU A 147 14.84 17.81 6.55
CA GLU A 147 15.81 18.69 7.21
C GLU A 147 17.25 18.20 7.03
N GLN A 148 17.43 16.89 6.83
CA GLN A 148 18.67 16.27 6.36
C GLN A 148 18.83 16.34 4.83
N ASP A 149 18.30 17.38 4.17
CA ASP A 149 18.83 17.80 2.87
C ASP A 149 20.36 17.78 3.00
N PRO A 150 21.12 17.06 2.15
CA PRO A 150 22.57 17.00 2.25
C PRO A 150 23.03 18.43 2.38
N PRO A 151 23.74 18.78 3.48
CA PRO A 151 23.86 20.16 3.88
C PRO A 151 24.41 20.90 2.66
N LYS A 152 23.75 21.97 2.22
CA LYS A 152 24.17 22.72 1.03
C LYS A 152 25.68 23.02 1.06
N GLN A 153 26.25 23.10 2.26
CA GLN A 153 27.67 23.11 2.57
C GLN A 153 28.44 21.91 1.99
N LEU A 154 28.05 20.66 2.26
CA LEU A 154 28.70 19.47 1.70
C LEU A 154 28.64 19.45 0.17
N ALA A 155 27.50 19.82 -0.42
CA ALA A 155 27.39 19.92 -1.88
C ALA A 155 28.33 21.00 -2.45
N GLN A 156 28.43 22.15 -1.77
CA GLN A 156 29.36 23.22 -2.13
C GLN A 156 30.83 22.80 -1.95
N GLU A 157 31.16 22.06 -0.91
CA GLU A 157 32.50 21.52 -0.64
C GLU A 157 32.91 20.50 -1.70
N VAL A 158 32.03 19.55 -2.02
CA VAL A 158 32.25 18.58 -3.11
C VAL A 158 32.44 19.30 -4.45
N GLN A 159 31.65 20.34 -4.72
CA GLN A 159 31.80 21.14 -5.93
C GLN A 159 33.13 21.92 -5.95
N ALA A 160 33.58 22.45 -4.82
CA ALA A 160 34.87 23.12 -4.70
C ALA A 160 36.04 22.14 -4.91
N ILE A 161 35.95 20.93 -4.35
CA ILE A 161 36.92 19.85 -4.57
C ILE A 161 36.95 19.47 -6.06
N HIS A 162 35.79 19.26 -6.69
CA HIS A 162 35.70 18.94 -8.11
C HIS A 162 36.30 20.04 -9.00
N ALA A 163 36.12 21.32 -8.65
CA ALA A 163 36.74 22.43 -9.36
C ALA A 163 38.28 22.43 -9.23
N SER A 164 38.82 21.95 -8.10
CA SER A 164 40.27 21.85 -7.87
C SER A 164 40.93 20.66 -8.58
N LEU A 165 40.17 19.63 -8.96
CA LEU A 165 40.64 18.41 -9.61
C LEU A 165 40.69 18.52 -11.14
N LYS A 166 40.93 19.73 -11.66
CA LYS A 166 41.00 20.01 -13.09
C LYS A 166 42.38 20.48 -13.50
N CYS A 167 42.85 19.98 -14.63
CA CYS A 167 44.10 20.43 -15.23
C CYS A 167 43.96 21.87 -15.73
N THR A 168 44.83 22.78 -15.30
CA THR A 168 44.72 24.20 -15.67
C THR A 168 45.05 24.48 -17.15
N LEU A 169 45.56 23.50 -17.89
CA LEU A 169 45.86 23.63 -19.33
C LEU A 169 44.67 23.24 -20.22
N CYS A 170 43.94 22.18 -19.90
CA CYS A 170 42.77 21.73 -20.68
C CYS A 170 41.43 22.04 -20.01
N ALA A 171 41.42 22.46 -18.75
CA ALA A 171 40.24 22.67 -17.90
C ALA A 171 39.32 21.43 -17.74
N LEU A 172 39.85 20.24 -18.04
CA LEU A 172 39.17 18.95 -17.83
C LEU A 172 39.61 18.30 -16.51
N PRO A 173 38.81 17.38 -15.95
CA PRO A 173 39.22 16.56 -14.81
C PRO A 173 40.52 15.80 -15.10
N PHE A 174 41.36 15.66 -14.08
CA PHE A 174 42.62 14.94 -14.22
C PHE A 174 42.40 13.47 -14.58
N GLN A 175 42.94 13.03 -15.72
CA GLN A 175 42.93 11.62 -16.12
C GLN A 175 44.26 10.94 -15.80
N ARG A 176 45.37 11.59 -16.14
CA ARG A 176 46.73 11.10 -15.90
C ARG A 176 47.58 12.26 -15.37
N PRO A 177 47.39 12.64 -14.10
CA PRO A 177 48.07 13.78 -13.52
C PRO A 177 49.55 13.49 -13.28
N TYR A 178 50.40 14.44 -13.65
CA TYR A 178 51.84 14.44 -13.39
C TYR A 178 52.27 15.75 -12.74
N THR A 179 53.08 15.64 -11.68
CA THR A 179 53.57 16.75 -10.87
C THR A 179 54.99 17.13 -11.27
N ILE A 180 55.20 18.43 -11.46
CA ILE A 180 56.49 19.03 -11.80
C ILE A 180 57.30 19.30 -10.55
N ALA A 181 58.54 18.81 -10.48
CA ALA A 181 59.52 19.23 -9.49
C ALA A 181 60.38 20.40 -10.02
N PRO A 182 60.74 21.40 -9.20
CA PRO A 182 60.52 21.48 -7.76
C PRO A 182 59.21 22.18 -7.35
N CYS A 183 58.44 22.72 -8.31
CA CYS A 183 57.35 23.65 -7.97
C CYS A 183 56.01 23.01 -7.56
N GLY A 184 55.85 21.70 -7.68
CA GLY A 184 54.66 20.97 -7.22
C GLY A 184 53.40 21.12 -8.08
N HIS A 185 53.46 21.82 -9.21
CA HIS A 185 52.29 22.00 -10.07
C HIS A 185 51.96 20.72 -10.84
N THR A 186 50.67 20.38 -10.88
CA THR A 186 50.16 19.14 -11.47
C THR A 186 49.33 19.42 -12.72
N PHE A 187 49.58 18.66 -13.77
CA PHE A 187 48.93 18.79 -15.08
C PHE A 187 48.69 17.40 -15.68
N ASP A 188 47.78 17.28 -16.63
CA ASP A 188 47.64 16.02 -17.37
C ASP A 188 48.85 15.73 -18.25
N LEU A 189 49.19 14.45 -18.36
CA LEU A 189 50.29 13.93 -19.18
C LEU A 189 50.27 14.50 -20.59
N ALA A 190 49.15 14.37 -21.30
CA ALA A 190 49.01 14.81 -22.68
C ALA A 190 49.20 16.34 -22.82
N CYS A 191 48.75 17.11 -21.82
CA CYS A 191 48.93 18.55 -21.80
C CYS A 191 50.40 18.94 -21.63
N LEU A 192 51.12 18.27 -20.71
CA LEU A 192 52.55 18.50 -20.48
C LEU A 192 53.40 18.12 -21.69
N GLN A 193 53.16 16.95 -22.28
CA GLN A 193 53.89 16.53 -23.48
C GLN A 193 53.71 17.55 -24.60
N ARG A 194 52.46 17.93 -24.93
CA ARG A 194 52.18 18.93 -25.96
C ARG A 194 52.87 20.27 -25.65
N PHE A 195 52.86 20.69 -24.38
CA PHE A 195 53.51 21.93 -23.96
C PHE A 195 55.03 21.85 -24.18
N PHE A 196 55.71 20.81 -23.69
CA PHE A 196 57.15 20.68 -23.83
C PHE A 196 57.62 20.45 -25.26
N HIS A 197 56.82 19.83 -26.13
CA HIS A 197 57.11 19.71 -27.56
C HIS A 197 57.03 21.04 -28.30
N ARG A 198 56.08 21.91 -27.92
CA ARG A 198 55.83 23.20 -28.59
C ARG A 198 56.60 24.37 -27.98
N ALA A 199 57.21 24.19 -26.81
CA ALA A 199 57.94 25.24 -26.14
C ALA A 199 59.06 25.79 -27.05
N PRO A 200 59.07 27.11 -27.34
CA PRO A 200 60.11 27.71 -28.15
C PRO A 200 61.46 27.59 -27.44
N PRO A 201 62.57 27.49 -28.18
CA PRO A 201 63.90 27.53 -27.58
C PRO A 201 64.09 28.85 -26.83
N THR A 202 64.66 28.78 -25.63
CA THR A 202 65.02 29.97 -24.85
C THR A 202 66.22 30.68 -25.48
N PRO A 203 66.48 31.96 -25.17
CA PRO A 203 67.69 32.63 -25.62
C PRO A 203 68.99 31.89 -25.24
N LEU A 204 68.97 31.16 -24.12
CA LEU A 204 70.08 30.33 -23.69
C LEU A 204 70.24 29.09 -24.59
N ASP A 205 69.13 28.44 -24.97
CA ASP A 205 69.15 27.28 -25.87
C ASP A 205 69.73 27.65 -27.25
N THR A 206 69.34 28.81 -27.78
CA THR A 206 69.88 29.31 -29.06
C THR A 206 71.37 29.63 -28.97
N ARG A 207 71.83 30.23 -27.86
CA ARG A 207 73.26 30.53 -27.63
C ARG A 207 74.11 29.26 -27.52
N LEU A 208 73.55 28.19 -26.97
CA LEU A 208 74.23 26.90 -26.79
C LEU A 208 74.02 25.94 -27.97
N ALA A 209 73.41 26.38 -29.07
CA ALA A 209 73.07 25.56 -30.23
C ALA A 209 72.30 24.27 -29.88
N ARG A 210 71.43 24.33 -28.86
CA ARG A 210 70.62 23.20 -28.39
C ARG A 210 69.40 23.02 -29.30
N VAL A 211 69.62 22.41 -30.46
CA VAL A 211 68.56 22.13 -31.44
C VAL A 211 67.64 21.03 -30.94
N ASP A 212 68.22 20.00 -30.31
CA ASP A 212 67.51 18.82 -29.84
C ASP A 212 66.57 19.12 -28.68
N LEU A 213 65.36 18.56 -28.75
CA LEU A 213 64.31 18.81 -27.77
C LEU A 213 64.74 18.41 -26.35
N THR A 214 65.50 17.33 -26.22
CA THR A 214 66.01 16.80 -24.94
C THR A 214 66.97 17.75 -24.24
N ALA A 215 67.73 18.55 -24.99
CA ALA A 215 68.73 19.47 -24.45
C ALA A 215 68.12 20.83 -24.02
N ARG A 216 66.91 21.16 -24.50
CA ARG A 216 66.28 22.47 -24.23
C ARG A 216 65.83 22.59 -22.78
N GLU A 217 65.99 23.79 -22.21
CA GLU A 217 65.47 24.10 -20.88
C GLU A 217 63.94 23.93 -20.84
N LYS A 218 63.45 23.16 -19.87
CA LYS A 218 62.01 22.95 -19.63
C LYS A 218 61.57 23.84 -18.49
N ARG A 219 60.40 24.47 -18.61
CA ARG A 219 59.83 25.37 -17.59
C ARG A 219 58.36 25.05 -17.32
N CYS A 220 57.93 25.29 -16.08
CA CYS A 220 56.54 25.10 -15.68
C CYS A 220 55.58 25.90 -16.57
N PRO A 221 54.48 25.30 -17.09
CA PRO A 221 53.49 25.98 -17.92
C PRO A 221 52.75 27.13 -17.23
N LEU A 222 52.67 27.10 -15.88
CA LEU A 222 51.97 28.15 -15.14
C LEU A 222 52.76 29.46 -15.21
N LEU A 223 52.12 30.50 -15.75
CA LEU A 223 52.74 31.80 -16.03
C LEU A 223 53.40 32.45 -14.82
N ALA A 224 52.77 32.32 -13.64
CA ALA A 224 53.29 32.87 -12.38
C ALA A 224 54.48 32.08 -11.82
N CYS A 225 54.64 30.81 -12.22
CA CYS A 225 55.64 29.92 -11.65
C CYS A 225 56.92 29.90 -12.48
N ARG A 226 56.84 29.52 -13.77
CA ARG A 226 57.96 29.39 -14.73
C ARG A 226 59.24 28.71 -14.18
N ALA A 227 59.12 27.92 -13.11
CA ALA A 227 60.22 27.20 -12.50
C ALA A 227 60.86 26.24 -13.51
N ALA A 228 62.19 26.13 -13.48
CA ALA A 228 62.91 25.16 -14.30
C ALA A 228 62.52 23.73 -13.90
N VAL A 229 62.40 22.86 -14.90
CA VAL A 229 62.00 21.46 -14.75
C VAL A 229 63.19 20.59 -15.11
N PRO A 230 64.08 20.28 -14.14
CA PRO A 230 65.35 19.62 -14.43
C PRO A 230 65.20 18.13 -14.73
N ALA A 231 64.05 17.53 -14.40
CA ALA A 231 63.80 16.10 -14.52
C ALA A 231 62.37 15.84 -15.03
N PRO A 232 62.11 14.64 -15.59
CA PRO A 232 60.76 14.27 -16.02
C PRO A 232 59.74 14.39 -14.87
N PRO A 233 58.55 14.96 -15.12
CA PRO A 233 57.49 15.00 -14.12
C PRO A 233 57.10 13.61 -13.62
N ALA A 234 56.74 13.52 -12.34
CA ALA A 234 56.36 12.27 -11.69
C ALA A 234 54.83 12.09 -11.69
N ARG A 235 54.33 10.84 -11.83
CA ARG A 235 52.89 10.56 -11.80
C ARG A 235 52.34 10.84 -10.39
N ALA A 236 51.24 11.59 -10.32
CA ALA A 236 50.60 11.99 -9.08
C ALA A 236 49.50 10.99 -8.68
N TRP A 237 49.89 9.78 -8.27
CA TRP A 237 48.95 8.68 -7.98
C TRP A 237 47.85 9.05 -6.98
N ALA A 238 48.18 9.81 -5.93
CA ALA A 238 47.19 10.26 -4.95
C ALA A 238 46.12 11.17 -5.58
N VAL A 239 46.53 12.12 -6.43
CA VAL A 239 45.59 13.02 -7.14
C VAL A 239 44.73 12.21 -8.10
N GLN A 240 45.31 11.22 -8.78
CA GLN A 240 44.58 10.35 -9.69
C GLN A 240 43.51 9.53 -8.96
N ALA A 241 43.83 8.95 -7.81
CA ALA A 241 42.87 8.17 -7.01
C ALA A 241 41.69 9.04 -6.53
N VAL A 242 41.97 10.27 -6.09
CA VAL A 242 40.91 11.22 -5.68
C VAL A 242 40.07 11.65 -6.87
N ALA A 243 40.69 11.96 -8.03
CA ALA A 243 39.96 12.31 -9.24
C ALA A 243 39.02 11.19 -9.70
N ALA A 244 39.50 9.94 -9.69
CA ALA A 244 38.70 8.77 -10.06
C ALA A 244 37.56 8.47 -9.06
N ALA A 245 37.74 8.80 -7.78
CA ALA A 245 36.69 8.63 -6.78
C ALA A 245 35.57 9.67 -6.92
N VAL A 246 35.91 10.89 -7.37
CA VAL A 246 34.94 11.97 -7.60
C VAL A 246 34.23 11.82 -8.94
N ASP A 247 34.94 11.32 -9.96
CA ASP A 247 34.42 11.11 -11.31
C ASP A 247 34.75 9.68 -11.78
N PRO A 248 33.89 8.68 -11.47
CA PRO A 248 34.14 7.26 -11.69
C PRO A 248 33.99 6.81 -13.15
N ASP A 249 33.71 7.72 -14.09
CA ASP A 249 33.69 7.45 -15.54
C ASP A 249 34.99 7.93 -16.26
N PRO A 250 36.21 7.53 -15.85
CA PRO A 250 37.38 7.84 -16.66
C PRO A 250 37.41 6.89 -17.87
N CYS A 251 36.96 7.40 -19.02
CA CYS A 251 36.89 6.73 -20.32
C CYS A 251 38.27 6.33 -20.93
N CYS A 252 39.26 5.93 -20.13
CA CYS A 252 40.65 5.80 -20.59
C CYS A 252 41.14 4.36 -20.46
N ASP A 253 41.13 3.63 -21.57
CA ASP A 253 41.83 2.35 -21.71
C ASP A 253 43.33 2.54 -21.41
N GLU A 254 43.82 2.01 -20.28
CA GLU A 254 45.24 2.10 -19.87
C GLU A 254 46.19 1.30 -20.79
N ASP A 255 45.66 0.41 -21.64
CA ASP A 255 46.43 -0.65 -22.30
C ASP A 255 47.32 -0.23 -23.48
N SER A 256 47.29 1.03 -23.92
CA SER A 256 48.09 1.49 -25.09
C SER A 256 49.13 2.57 -24.76
N ALA A 257 49.47 2.77 -23.48
CA ALA A 257 50.48 3.75 -23.10
C ALA A 257 51.90 3.29 -23.54
N PRO A 258 52.72 4.19 -24.13
CA PRO A 258 54.11 3.88 -24.47
C PRO A 258 54.94 3.55 -23.22
N ALA A 259 56.00 2.77 -23.40
CA ALA A 259 56.85 2.25 -22.32
C ALA A 259 57.44 3.34 -21.40
N HIS A 260 57.70 4.55 -21.92
CA HIS A 260 58.07 5.70 -21.11
C HIS A 260 57.42 7.00 -21.61
N PRO A 261 56.58 7.69 -20.80
CA PRO A 261 55.82 8.86 -21.24
C PRO A 261 56.68 10.08 -21.62
N TRP A 262 57.95 10.10 -21.26
CA TRP A 262 58.85 11.25 -21.46
C TRP A 262 59.96 11.01 -22.48
N GLU A 263 59.88 9.90 -23.23
CA GLU A 263 60.85 9.56 -24.26
C GLU A 263 60.96 10.69 -25.31
N GLY A 264 62.19 11.08 -25.64
CA GLY A 264 62.47 12.17 -26.59
C GLY A 264 62.23 13.60 -26.09
N ILE A 265 61.71 13.79 -24.86
CA ILE A 265 61.48 15.13 -24.28
C ILE A 265 62.54 15.49 -23.25
N PHE A 266 62.90 14.53 -22.40
CA PHE A 266 63.93 14.67 -21.38
C PHE A 266 65.09 13.74 -21.69
N GLU A 267 66.30 14.18 -21.36
CA GLU A 267 67.45 13.29 -21.39
C GLU A 267 67.26 12.21 -20.31
N VAL A 268 67.18 10.95 -20.74
CA VAL A 268 67.08 9.83 -19.80
C VAL A 268 68.46 9.68 -19.19
N ASP A 269 68.63 10.18 -17.97
CA ASP A 269 69.88 10.01 -17.22
C ASP A 269 70.03 8.55 -16.79
N LEU A 270 70.49 7.71 -17.73
CA LEU A 270 70.75 6.29 -17.53
C LEU A 270 71.87 6.06 -16.50
N ARG A 271 72.62 7.10 -16.10
CA ARG A 271 73.76 6.96 -15.16
C ARG A 271 73.34 6.83 -13.71
N ARG A 272 72.13 7.25 -13.31
CA ARG A 272 71.61 7.09 -11.93
C ARG A 272 71.14 5.67 -11.56
N ARG A 273 71.23 4.70 -12.48
CA ARG A 273 70.87 3.29 -12.22
C ARG A 273 72.04 2.39 -11.82
N ARG A 274 73.22 2.95 -11.53
CA ARG A 274 74.37 2.19 -11.01
C ARG A 274 74.62 2.52 -9.54
#